data_AF-W9T2N1-F1
#
_entry.id   AF-W9T2N1-F1
#
_cell.length_a   1.000
_cell.length_b   1.000
_cell.length_c   1.000
_cell.angle_alpha   90.00
_cell.angle_beta   90.00
_cell.angle_gamma   90.00
#
_symmetry.space_group_name_H-M   'P 1'
#
loop_
_entity.id
_entity.type
_entity.pdbx_description
1 polymer ?
#
loop_
_entity_poly.entity_id
_entity_poly.type
_entity_poly.pdbx_seq_one_letter_code
_entity_poly.pdbx_strand_id
1 'polypeptide(L)'
;MEANVTVNCVHPGIVRTRLTREREGLITDLVFFLASKLLKTIPQAAATTCYVATNPRLTKVSGKYFADCNETSPSKRASNLSEAAQLWTASEIMVSRDPKPILPAISA
;
A
#
# COMPACT_ATOMS: atom_id res chain seq x y z
N MET A 1 -15.34 6.48 19.76
CA MET A 1 -13.97 5.96 19.90
C MET A 1 -13.08 6.87 19.08
N GLU A 2 -12.22 7.67 19.70
CA GLU A 2 -11.14 8.35 18.98
C GLU A 2 -9.83 7.67 19.41
N ALA A 3 -9.31 6.79 18.56
CA ALA A 3 -7.99 6.24 18.75
C ALA A 3 -6.97 7.35 18.43
N ASN A 4 -6.00 7.59 19.32
CA ASN A 4 -4.90 8.53 19.07
C ASN A 4 -3.87 7.89 18.13
N VAL A 5 -4.27 7.61 16.89
CA VAL A 5 -3.48 6.91 15.87
C VAL A 5 -3.64 7.64 14.54
N THR A 6 -2.51 7.84 13.85
CA THR A 6 -2.48 8.29 12.45
C THR A 6 -2.23 7.12 11.52
N VAL A 7 -2.90 7.09 10.37
CA VAL A 7 -2.76 6.03 9.36
C VAL A 7 -2.48 6.68 8.02
N ASN A 8 -1.36 6.32 7.39
CA ASN A 8 -0.97 6.84 6.08
C ASN A 8 -0.42 5.71 5.21
N CYS A 9 -0.44 5.91 3.89
CA CYS A 9 0.10 4.98 2.91
C CYS A 9 1.38 5.55 2.28
N VAL A 10 2.30 4.67 1.90
CA VAL A 10 3.60 5.07 1.32
C VAL A 10 3.92 4.28 0.06
N HIS A 11 4.53 4.94 -0.91
CA HIS A 11 5.11 4.34 -2.08
C HIS A 11 6.65 4.42 -1.99
N PRO A 12 7.35 3.29 -1.89
CA PRO A 12 8.81 3.28 -1.76
C PRO A 12 9.51 3.68 -3.07
N GLY A 13 8.81 3.63 -4.21
CA GLY A 13 9.42 3.74 -5.54
C GLY A 13 9.76 2.36 -6.11
N ILE A 14 10.39 2.35 -7.29
CA ILE A 14 10.83 1.11 -7.92
C ILE A 14 12.19 0.76 -7.33
N VAL A 15 12.28 -0.39 -6.68
CA VAL A 15 13.52 -0.86 -6.03
C VAL A 15 13.70 -2.34 -6.29
N ARG A 16 14.93 -2.73 -6.65
CA ARG A 16 15.29 -4.13 -6.86
C ARG A 16 15.41 -4.83 -5.49
N THR A 17 14.32 -5.47 -5.08
CA THR A 17 14.23 -6.27 -3.85
C THR A 17 13.99 -7.74 -4.19
N ARG A 18 13.87 -8.60 -3.17
CA ARG A 18 13.53 -10.03 -3.34
C ARG A 18 12.03 -10.30 -3.51
N LEU A 19 11.21 -9.28 -3.77
CA LEU A 19 9.77 -9.46 -4.04
C LEU A 19 9.52 -10.27 -5.31
N THR A 20 10.40 -10.15 -6.31
CA THR A 20 10.31 -10.89 -7.58
C THR A 20 11.23 -12.11 -7.62
N ARG A 21 11.64 -12.66 -6.46
CA ARG A 21 12.61 -13.77 -6.40
C ARG A 21 12.20 -15.01 -7.20
N GLU A 22 10.89 -15.33 -7.21
CA GLU A 22 10.35 -16.49 -7.95
C GLU A 22 10.32 -16.26 -9.46
N ARG A 23 10.68 -15.05 -9.92
CA ARG A 23 10.80 -14.67 -11.34
C ARG A 23 12.24 -14.28 -11.68
N GLU A 24 13.22 -14.61 -10.84
CA GLU A 24 14.64 -14.35 -11.13
C GLU A 24 15.07 -15.01 -12.43
N GLY A 25 15.86 -14.29 -13.24
CA GLY A 25 16.33 -14.74 -14.55
C GLY A 25 16.48 -13.59 -15.54
N LEU A 26 16.96 -13.93 -16.74
CA LEU A 26 17.32 -12.99 -17.81
C LEU A 26 16.25 -11.96 -18.12
N ILE A 27 14.96 -12.34 -18.09
CA ILE A 27 13.85 -11.41 -18.37
C ILE A 27 13.74 -10.34 -17.27
N THR A 28 13.77 -10.74 -16.00
CA THR A 28 13.70 -9.80 -14.88
C THR A 28 14.95 -8.94 -14.79
N ASP A 29 16.13 -9.50 -15.08
CA ASP A 29 17.36 -8.71 -15.20
C ASP A 29 17.29 -7.67 -16.32
N LEU A 30 16.77 -8.04 -17.49
CA LEU A 30 16.57 -7.12 -18.60
C LEU A 30 15.59 -6.00 -18.24
N VAL A 31 14.47 -6.32 -17.59
CA VAL A 31 13.51 -5.31 -17.12
C VAL A 31 14.16 -4.34 -16.14
N PHE A 32 14.93 -4.85 -15.16
CA PHE A 32 15.64 -3.98 -14.22
C PHE A 32 16.76 -3.17 -14.87
N PHE A 33 17.44 -3.72 -15.88
CA PHE A 33 18.44 -3.01 -16.66
C PHE A 33 17.80 -1.84 -17.44
N LEU A 34 16.69 -2.10 -18.13
CA LEU A 34 15.92 -1.07 -18.85
C LEU A 34 15.35 -0.01 -17.90
N ALA A 35 14.90 -0.41 -16.71
CA ALA A 35 14.37 0.49 -15.69
C ALA A 35 15.45 1.12 -14.79
N SER A 36 16.74 0.88 -15.05
CA SER A 36 17.84 1.23 -14.13
C SER A 36 17.89 2.70 -13.72
N LYS A 37 17.52 3.62 -14.61
CA LYS A 37 17.43 5.05 -14.31
C LYS A 37 16.28 5.43 -13.37
N LEU A 38 15.29 4.57 -13.22
CA LEU A 38 14.14 4.74 -12.32
C LEU A 38 14.31 3.97 -11.01
N LEU A 39 15.37 3.16 -10.89
CA LEU A 39 15.62 2.36 -9.70
C LEU A 39 16.18 3.20 -8.56
N LYS A 40 15.53 3.07 -7.41
CA LYS A 40 16.03 3.56 -6.14
C LYS A 40 16.92 2.54 -5.48
N THR A 41 17.89 3.04 -4.73
CA THR A 41 18.64 2.25 -3.75
C THR A 41 17.75 1.89 -2.55
N ILE A 42 18.16 0.90 -1.76
CA ILE A 42 17.42 0.51 -0.54
C ILE A 42 17.23 1.69 0.43
N PRO A 43 18.24 2.52 0.75
CA PRO A 43 18.05 3.68 1.61
C PRO A 43 17.05 4.70 1.03
N GLN A 44 17.10 4.97 -0.28
CA GLN A 44 16.15 5.88 -0.93
C GLN A 44 14.71 5.33 -0.89
N ALA A 45 14.54 4.02 -1.06
CA ALA A 45 13.23 3.38 -0.98
C ALA A 45 12.65 3.41 0.44
N ALA A 46 13.49 3.27 1.46
CA ALA A 46 13.10 3.35 2.86
C ALA A 46 12.78 4.78 3.34
N ALA A 47 13.35 5.79 2.68
CA ALA A 47 13.28 7.18 3.11
C ALA A 47 11.84 7.68 3.32
N THR A 48 10.92 7.40 2.40
CA THR A 48 9.50 7.81 2.53
C THR A 48 8.85 7.17 3.75
N THR A 49 9.08 5.87 3.99
CA THR A 49 8.54 5.16 5.14
C THR A 49 9.07 5.73 6.45
N CYS A 50 10.38 5.95 6.56
CA CYS A 50 10.99 6.55 7.74
C CYS A 50 10.48 7.97 7.97
N TYR A 51 10.41 8.80 6.91
CA TYR A 51 9.90 10.16 6.99
C TYR A 51 8.45 10.19 7.51
N VAL A 52 7.56 9.37 6.95
CA VAL A 52 6.15 9.31 7.36
C VAL A 52 5.98 8.78 8.78
N ALA A 53 6.80 7.82 9.20
CA ALA A 53 6.71 7.24 10.53
C ALA A 53 7.28 8.14 11.64
N THR A 54 8.30 8.96 11.36
CA THR A 54 9.08 9.61 12.42
C THR A 54 9.15 11.13 12.35
N ASN A 55 8.79 11.78 11.23
CA ASN A 55 8.95 13.23 11.13
C ASN A 55 7.91 13.97 11.99
N PRO A 56 8.32 14.86 12.93
CA PRO A 56 7.39 15.58 13.80
C PRO A 56 6.37 16.45 13.05
N ARG A 57 6.66 16.84 11.80
CA ARG A 57 5.71 17.57 10.96
C ARG A 57 4.46 16.76 10.62
N LEU A 58 4.49 15.43 10.79
CA LEU A 58 3.42 14.52 10.41
C LEU A 58 2.63 13.97 11.61
N THR A 59 2.91 14.41 12.84
CA THR A 59 2.27 13.88 14.07
C THR A 59 0.73 13.90 14.06
N LYS A 60 0.10 14.82 13.32
CA LYS A 60 -1.36 14.91 13.19
C LYS A 60 -1.86 14.66 11.76
N VAL A 61 -0.99 14.15 10.88
CA VAL A 61 -1.32 13.90 9.49
C VAL A 61 -1.79 12.45 9.35
N SER A 62 -3.02 12.26 8.86
CA SER A 62 -3.64 10.95 8.68
C SER A 62 -4.45 10.92 7.38
N GLY A 63 -4.67 9.73 6.83
CA GLY A 63 -5.42 9.50 5.60
C GLY A 63 -4.70 9.93 4.33
N LYS A 64 -3.37 10.11 4.38
CA LYS A 64 -2.57 10.61 3.26
C LYS A 64 -1.78 9.51 2.57
N TYR A 65 -1.38 9.78 1.32
CA TYR A 65 -0.53 8.92 0.51
C TYR A 65 0.76 9.68 0.18
N PHE A 66 1.91 9.03 0.40
CA PHE A 66 3.21 9.66 0.21
C PHE A 66 4.06 8.92 -0.80
N ALA A 67 4.78 9.67 -1.64
CA ALA A 67 5.85 9.18 -2.49
C ALA A 67 7.01 10.18 -2.45
N ASP A 68 8.25 9.70 -2.48
CA ASP A 68 9.44 10.56 -2.47
C ASP A 68 9.44 11.60 -1.33
N CYS A 69 9.04 11.18 -0.12
CA CYS A 69 8.87 12.04 1.06
C CYS A 69 7.89 13.22 0.90
N ASN A 70 7.03 13.20 -0.12
CA ASN A 70 6.02 14.23 -0.37
C ASN A 70 4.61 13.63 -0.37
N GLU A 71 3.62 14.39 0.09
CA GLU A 71 2.21 14.02 -0.08
C GLU A 71 1.87 14.04 -1.57
N THR A 72 1.16 13.02 -2.06
CA THR A 72 0.73 12.93 -3.45
C THR A 72 -0.63 12.22 -3.55
N SER A 73 -1.24 12.32 -4.72
CA SER A 73 -2.56 11.72 -4.97
C SER A 73 -2.43 10.24 -5.33
N PRO A 74 -3.21 9.35 -4.70
CA PRO A 74 -3.30 7.96 -5.13
C PRO A 74 -4.19 7.85 -6.40
N SER A 75 -4.37 6.62 -6.90
CA SER A 75 -5.26 6.38 -8.04
C SER A 75 -6.73 6.67 -7.68
N LYS A 76 -7.57 6.94 -8.69
CA LYS A 76 -9.01 7.19 -8.49
C LYS A 76 -9.72 6.06 -7.74
N ARG A 77 -9.34 4.81 -8.03
CA ARG A 77 -9.90 3.63 -7.36
C ARG A 77 -9.47 3.53 -5.91
N ALA A 78 -8.21 3.85 -5.61
CA ALA A 78 -7.71 3.87 -4.23
C ALA A 78 -8.41 4.94 -3.36
N SER A 79 -8.97 5.99 -3.98
CA SER A 79 -9.77 7.01 -3.30
C SER A 79 -11.28 6.72 -3.25
N ASN A 80 -11.74 5.57 -3.75
CA ASN A 80 -13.16 5.22 -3.77
C ASN A 80 -13.59 4.63 -2.41
N LEU A 81 -14.32 5.41 -1.61
CA LEU A 81 -14.79 5.00 -0.28
C LEU A 81 -15.75 3.80 -0.32
N SER A 82 -16.53 3.63 -1.39
CA SER A 82 -17.44 2.49 -1.55
C SER A 82 -16.66 1.19 -1.78
N GLU A 83 -15.66 1.23 -2.67
CA GLU A 83 -14.76 0.07 -2.89
C GLU A 83 -13.98 -0.27 -1.61
N ALA A 84 -13.50 0.74 -0.87
CA ALA A 84 -12.79 0.55 0.39
C ALA A 84 -13.66 -0.14 1.46
N ALA A 85 -14.91 0.30 1.63
CA ALA A 85 -15.84 -0.30 2.58
C ALA A 85 -16.21 -1.75 2.22
N GLN A 86 -16.43 -2.03 0.93
CA GLN A 86 -16.68 -3.39 0.45
C GLN A 86 -15.48 -4.31 0.69
N LEU A 87 -14.27 -3.82 0.39
CA LEU A 87 -13.04 -4.57 0.61
C LEU A 87 -12.81 -4.86 2.09
N TRP A 88 -13.09 -3.91 2.98
CA TRP A 88 -12.99 -4.11 4.43
C TRP A 88 -13.91 -5.23 4.90
N THR A 89 -15.20 -5.16 4.57
CA THR A 89 -16.20 -6.18 4.94
C THR A 89 -15.81 -7.56 4.41
N ALA A 90 -15.39 -7.65 3.14
CA ALA A 90 -14.96 -8.92 2.55
C ALA A 90 -13.72 -9.47 3.27
N SER A 91 -12.76 -8.59 3.64
CA SER A 91 -11.54 -8.99 4.36
C SER A 91 -11.86 -9.50 5.77
N GLU A 92 -12.74 -8.83 6.50
CA GLU A 92 -13.20 -9.28 7.83
C GLU A 92 -13.82 -10.68 7.76
N ILE A 93 -14.63 -10.95 6.73
CA ILE A 93 -15.20 -12.29 6.51
C ILE A 93 -14.10 -13.32 6.24
N MET A 94 -13.14 -13.01 5.36
CA MET A 94 -12.06 -13.95 5.00
C MET A 94 -11.18 -14.35 6.19
N VAL A 95 -10.95 -13.45 7.14
CA VAL A 95 -10.11 -13.72 8.32
C VAL A 95 -10.90 -14.18 9.54
N SER A 96 -12.23 -14.21 9.47
CA SER A 96 -13.09 -14.66 10.56
C SER A 96 -12.95 -16.16 10.77
N ARG A 97 -12.73 -16.57 12.03
CA ARG A 97 -12.64 -17.99 12.42
C ARG A 97 -14.02 -18.67 12.50
N ASP A 98 -15.07 -17.88 12.67
CA ASP A 98 -16.48 -18.29 12.61
C ASP A 98 -17.20 -17.46 11.54
N PRO A 99 -17.19 -17.88 10.27
CA PRO A 99 -17.89 -17.15 9.23
C PRO A 99 -19.40 -17.20 9.51
N LYS A 100 -20.00 -16.07 9.88
CA LYS A 100 -21.45 -15.93 9.83
C LYS A 100 -21.87 -16.01 8.35
N PRO A 101 -22.84 -16.86 7.98
CA PRO A 101 -23.37 -16.84 6.63
C PRO A 101 -24.08 -15.51 6.42
N ILE A 102 -23.51 -14.64 5.60
CA ILE A 102 -24.18 -13.41 5.17
C ILE A 102 -24.53 -13.58 3.70
N LEU A 103 -25.71 -14.15 3.46
CA LEU A 103 -26.51 -13.86 2.28
C LEU A 103 -27.97 -13.77 2.73
N PRO A 104 -28.69 -12.65 2.52
CA PRO A 104 -30.08 -12.81 2.17
C PRO A 104 -30.11 -13.62 0.86
N ALA A 105 -30.89 -14.70 0.85
CA ALA A 105 -31.12 -15.49 -0.34
C ALA A 105 -31.34 -14.54 -1.53
N ILE A 106 -30.52 -14.68 -2.57
CA ILE A 106 -30.86 -14.12 -3.87
C ILE A 106 -32.08 -14.93 -4.30
N SER A 107 -33.26 -14.37 -4.05
CA SER A 107 -34.53 -14.90 -4.54
C SER A 107 -34.51 -14.83 -6.07
N ALA A 108 -34.42 -16.02 -6.68
CA ALA A 108 -34.77 -16.25 -8.08
C ALA A 108 -36.28 -16.08 -8.30
#